data_AF-A0A929FAW3-F1
#
_entry.id   AF-A0A929FAW3-F1
#
_cell.length_a   1.000
_cell.length_b   1.000
_cell.length_c   1.000
_cell.angle_alpha   90.00
_cell.angle_beta   90.00
_cell.angle_gamma   90.00
#
_symmetry.space_group_name_H-M   'P 1'
#
loop_
_entity.id
_entity.type
_entity.pdbx_description
1 polymer ?
#
loop_
_entity_poly.entity_id
_entity_poly.type
_entity_poly.pdbx_seq_one_letter_code
_entity_poly.pdbx_strand_id
1 'polypeptide(L)'
;HVFLERSVDLGTRKGNVTISLLGRGRALGCWSTLLGEVYPLMSSAICKEHTKVVVIRGPALREMILSDFHLGFKVTERLCSMLRDRIQGIYGAMENI
;
A
#
# COMPACT_ATOMS: atom_id res chain seq x y z
N HIS A 1 1.77 -3.89 -14.80
CA HIS A 1 1.44 -4.12 -13.37
C HIS A 1 2.34 -3.28 -12.46
N VAL A 2 1.96 -3.07 -11.19
CA VAL A 2 2.81 -2.35 -10.20
C VAL A 2 3.30 -3.32 -9.13
N PHE A 3 4.61 -3.43 -8.96
CA PHE A 3 5.26 -4.22 -7.93
C PHE A 3 5.47 -3.36 -6.69
N LEU A 4 5.08 -3.85 -5.52
CA LEU A 4 5.45 -3.24 -4.26
C LEU A 4 6.70 -3.96 -3.73
N GLU A 5 7.79 -3.21 -3.58
CA GLU A 5 9.06 -3.72 -3.08
C GLU A 5 9.40 -3.09 -1.74
N ARG A 6 10.02 -3.88 -0.86
CA ARG A 6 10.49 -3.41 0.45
C ARG A 6 11.92 -3.87 0.67
N SER A 7 12.76 -2.95 1.14
CA SER A 7 14.08 -3.28 1.65
C SER A 7 13.94 -3.95 3.02
N VAL A 8 14.53 -5.12 3.16
CA VAL A 8 14.53 -5.92 4.38
C VAL A 8 15.98 -6.17 4.80
N ASP A 9 16.23 -6.02 6.08
CA ASP A 9 17.50 -6.32 6.73
C ASP A 9 17.24 -7.31 7.87
N LEU A 10 17.69 -8.56 7.69
CA LEU A 10 17.60 -9.65 8.68
C LEU A 10 18.97 -9.93 9.32
N GLY A 11 19.87 -8.93 9.33
CA GLY A 11 21.24 -9.08 9.82
C GLY A 11 22.13 -9.76 8.79
N THR A 12 22.12 -11.10 8.76
CA THR A 12 22.95 -11.89 7.83
C THR A 12 22.44 -11.89 6.39
N ARG A 13 21.17 -11.52 6.18
CA ARG A 13 20.54 -11.41 4.86
C ARG A 13 19.94 -10.01 4.68
N LYS A 14 20.33 -9.31 3.61
CA LYS A 14 19.78 -8.01 3.22
C LYS A 14 19.35 -8.05 1.76
N GLY A 15 18.21 -7.45 1.45
CA GLY A 15 17.74 -7.41 0.07
C GLY A 15 16.46 -6.62 -0.11
N ASN A 16 16.13 -6.35 -1.38
CA ASN A 16 14.83 -5.83 -1.77
C ASN A 16 13.95 -7.01 -2.17
N VAL A 17 12.79 -7.14 -1.51
CA VAL A 17 11.83 -8.18 -1.82
C VAL A 17 10.53 -7.59 -2.35
N THR A 18 9.95 -8.27 -3.33
CA THR A 18 8.59 -7.98 -3.78
C THR A 18 7.61 -8.51 -2.72
N ILE A 19 6.84 -7.60 -2.12
CA ILE A 19 5.84 -7.93 -1.10
C ILE A 19 4.42 -7.98 -1.67
N SER A 20 4.19 -7.44 -2.86
CA SER A 20 2.88 -7.48 -3.52
C SER A 20 2.96 -7.18 -5.01
N LEU A 21 2.03 -7.74 -5.79
CA LEU A 21 1.78 -7.39 -7.18
C LEU A 21 0.38 -6.77 -7.31
N LEU A 22 0.31 -5.55 -7.82
CA LEU A 22 -0.93 -4.82 -8.02
C LEU A 22 -1.33 -4.84 -9.50
N GLY A 23 -2.47 -5.46 -9.76
CA GLY A 23 -3.17 -5.43 -11.03
C GLY A 23 -4.37 -4.48 -11.03
N ARG A 24 -5.25 -4.65 -12.02
CA ARG A 24 -6.47 -3.84 -12.16
C ARG A 24 -7.34 -3.94 -10.90
N GLY A 25 -7.94 -2.83 -10.48
CA GLY A 25 -8.80 -2.75 -9.29
C GLY A 25 -8.07 -2.76 -7.94
N ARG A 26 -6.73 -2.83 -7.93
CA ARG A 26 -5.91 -2.72 -6.73
C ARG A 26 -5.44 -1.28 -6.54
N ALA A 27 -5.27 -0.86 -5.30
CA ALA A 27 -4.87 0.49 -4.92
C ALA A 27 -3.61 0.48 -4.05
N LEU A 28 -2.94 1.63 -3.95
CA LEU A 28 -1.76 1.86 -3.11
C LEU A 28 -1.70 3.31 -2.63
N GLY A 29 -0.85 3.58 -1.63
CA GLY A 29 -0.60 4.94 -1.14
C GLY A 29 -1.66 5.53 -0.21
N CYS A 30 -1.57 6.85 -0.01
CA CYS A 30 -2.47 7.73 0.77
C CYS A 30 -2.63 7.47 2.28
N TRP A 31 -1.94 6.49 2.86
CA TRP A 31 -2.04 6.16 4.30
C TRP A 31 -1.82 7.34 5.23
N SER A 32 -0.71 8.06 5.05
CA SER A 32 -0.38 9.16 5.95
C SER A 32 -1.38 10.30 5.86
N THR A 33 -1.87 10.61 4.67
CA THR A 33 -2.87 11.66 4.47
C THR A 33 -4.24 11.25 5.01
N LEU A 34 -4.68 10.01 4.77
CA LEU A 34 -6.00 9.56 5.20
C LEU A 34 -6.06 9.30 6.72
N LEU A 35 -4.98 8.79 7.31
CA LEU A 35 -4.92 8.54 8.75
C LEU A 35 -4.47 9.78 9.55
N GLY A 36 -3.79 10.73 8.91
CA GLY A 36 -3.24 11.92 9.60
C GLY A 36 -1.96 11.64 10.38
N GLU A 37 -1.37 10.47 10.18
CA GLU A 37 -0.20 9.98 10.92
C GLU A 37 0.93 9.61 9.97
N VAL A 38 2.18 9.81 10.39
CA VAL A 38 3.33 9.31 9.61
C VAL A 38 3.31 7.79 9.69
N TYR A 39 3.23 7.13 8.53
CA TYR A 39 3.20 5.68 8.46
C TYR A 39 4.58 5.18 7.97
N PRO A 40 5.44 4.61 8.83
CA PRO A 40 6.82 4.25 8.48
C PRO A 40 6.93 2.91 7.74
N LEU A 41 5.84 2.13 7.68
CA LEU A 41 5.77 0.83 7.00
C LEU A 41 5.57 0.99 5.49
N MET A 42 6.41 1.80 4.85
CA MET A 42 6.32 2.10 3.42
C MET A 42 7.05 1.08 2.56
N SER A 43 6.58 0.95 1.33
CA SER A 43 7.17 0.17 0.25
C SER A 43 7.34 1.08 -0.97
N SER A 44 8.29 0.73 -1.83
CA SER A 44 8.48 1.36 -3.12
C SER A 44 7.52 0.74 -4.14
N ALA A 45 6.96 1.57 -5.03
CA ALA A 45 6.12 1.10 -6.12
C ALA A 45 6.89 1.17 -7.45
N ILE A 46 7.04 0.02 -8.11
CA ILE A 46 7.83 -0.13 -9.34
C ILE A 46 6.95 -0.64 -10.48
N CYS A 47 6.90 0.09 -11.58
CA CYS A 47 6.25 -0.37 -12.81
C CYS A 47 7.29 -1.06 -13.70
N LYS A 48 7.16 -2.36 -13.93
CA LYS A 48 8.01 -3.10 -14.89
C LYS A 48 7.46 -3.08 -16.32
N GLU A 49 6.23 -2.59 -16.48
CA GLU A 49 5.51 -2.50 -17.74
C GLU A 49 4.73 -1.18 -17.78
N HIS A 50 4.42 -0.70 -18.98
CA HIS A 50 3.57 0.47 -19.16
C HIS A 50 2.22 0.30 -18.42
N THR A 51 2.02 1.09 -17.37
CA THR A 51 0.88 0.97 -16.45
C THR A 51 0.17 2.31 -16.31
N LYS A 52 -1.14 2.32 -16.48
CA LYS A 52 -1.99 3.50 -16.23
C LYS A 52 -2.63 3.38 -14.86
N VAL A 53 -2.69 4.50 -14.14
CA VAL A 53 -3.29 4.59 -12.80
C VAL A 53 -4.31 5.71 -12.75
N VAL A 54 -5.31 5.57 -11.88
CA VAL A 54 -6.19 6.66 -11.48
C VAL A 54 -5.60 7.28 -10.23
N VAL A 55 -5.39 8.60 -10.26
CA VAL A 55 -4.81 9.33 -9.13
C VAL A 55 -5.90 10.12 -8.42
N ILE A 56 -6.02 9.90 -7.12
CA ILE A 56 -6.88 10.69 -6.23
C ILE A 56 -5.97 11.49 -5.31
N ARG A 57 -6.23 12.80 -5.18
CA ARG A 57 -5.47 13.65 -4.25
C ARG A 57 -5.85 13.28 -2.82
N GLY A 58 -4.84 12.87 -2.03
CA GLY A 58 -5.02 12.46 -0.64
C GLY A 58 -5.82 13.45 0.22
N PRO A 59 -5.52 14.77 0.20
CA PRO A 59 -6.25 15.75 1.00
C PRO A 59 -7.73 15.84 0.62
N ALA A 60 -8.04 15.89 -0.67
CA ALA A 60 -9.43 15.91 -1.15
C ALA A 60 -10.18 14.63 -0.75
N LEU A 61 -9.53 13.46 -0.86
CA LEU A 61 -10.13 12.21 -0.38
C LEU A 61 -10.36 12.23 1.13
N ARG A 62 -9.44 12.81 1.91
CA ARG A 62 -9.60 12.98 3.36
C ARG A 62 -10.84 13.82 3.68
N GLU A 63 -11.01 14.95 3.00
CA GLU A 63 -12.21 15.80 3.16
C GLU A 63 -13.48 15.00 2.88
N MET A 64 -13.52 14.26 1.76
CA MET A 64 -14.70 13.44 1.40
C MET A 64 -15.02 12.38 2.46
N ILE A 65 -14.03 11.64 2.98
CA ILE A 65 -14.29 10.60 3.99
C ILE A 65 -14.71 11.16 5.36
N LEU A 66 -14.35 12.42 5.65
CA LEU A 66 -14.76 13.11 6.88
C LEU A 66 -16.15 13.71 6.74
N SER A 67 -16.54 14.13 5.53
CA SER A 67 -17.87 14.68 5.23
C SER A 67 -18.94 13.60 5.00
N ASP A 68 -18.56 12.39 4.60
CA ASP A 68 -19.46 11.26 4.37
C ASP A 68 -19.00 10.01 5.13
N PHE A 69 -19.76 9.65 6.17
CA PHE A 69 -19.49 8.49 7.00
C PHE A 69 -19.51 7.17 6.21
N HIS A 70 -20.46 6.99 5.29
CA HIS A 70 -20.57 5.74 4.54
C HIS A 70 -19.37 5.54 3.62
N LEU A 71 -18.96 6.61 2.94
CA LEU A 71 -17.75 6.62 2.14
C LEU A 71 -16.51 6.38 3.02
N GLY A 72 -16.40 7.07 4.15
CA GLY A 72 -15.29 6.90 5.08
C GLY A 72 -15.15 5.49 5.62
N PHE A 73 -16.28 4.85 5.97
CA PHE A 73 -16.31 3.44 6.37
C PHE A 73 -15.78 2.54 5.25
N LYS A 74 -16.27 2.71 4.02
CA LYS A 74 -15.84 1.90 2.86
C LYS A 74 -14.37 2.07 2.51
N VAL A 75 -13.86 3.30 2.56
CA VAL A 75 -12.44 3.57 2.34
C VAL A 75 -11.60 2.92 3.43
N THR A 76 -12.02 3.01 4.69
CA THR A 76 -11.30 2.42 5.83
C THR A 76 -11.32 0.89 5.77
N GLU A 77 -12.46 0.27 5.44
CA GLU A 77 -12.57 -1.17 5.18
C GLU A 77 -11.58 -1.62 4.10
N ARG A 78 -11.48 -0.86 3.00
CA ARG A 78 -10.52 -1.13 1.93
C ARG A 78 -9.07 -0.98 2.38
N LEU A 79 -8.76 0.05 3.18
CA LEU A 79 -7.44 0.20 3.79
C LEU A 79 -7.11 -1.02 4.66
N CYS A 80 -7.97 -1.44 5.58
CA CYS A 80 -7.73 -2.62 6.41
C CYS A 80 -7.44 -3.89 5.59
N SER A 81 -8.17 -4.12 4.50
CA SER A 81 -7.89 -5.21 3.56
C SER A 81 -6.51 -5.07 2.91
N MET A 82 -6.15 -3.88 2.43
CA MET A 82 -4.83 -3.64 1.83
C MET A 82 -3.68 -3.82 2.84
N LEU A 83 -3.88 -3.45 4.10
CA LEU A 83 -2.90 -3.64 5.16
C LEU A 83 -2.68 -5.14 5.43
N ARG A 84 -3.77 -5.90 5.56
CA ARG A 84 -3.71 -7.36 5.75
C ARG A 84 -2.91 -8.03 4.63
N ASP A 85 -3.25 -7.73 3.38
CA ASP A 85 -2.59 -8.32 2.21
C ASP A 85 -1.08 -8.01 2.20
N ARG A 86 -0.69 -6.80 2.64
CA ARG A 86 0.73 -6.41 2.74
C ARG A 86 1.46 -7.12 3.86
N ILE A 87 0.85 -7.25 5.04
CA ILE A 87 1.45 -7.97 6.16
C ILE A 87 1.72 -9.42 5.75
N GLN A 88 0.73 -10.08 5.15
CA GLN A 88 0.89 -11.44 4.62
C GLN A 88 1.99 -11.52 3.56
N GLY A 89 2.02 -10.58 2.62
CA GLY A 89 3.04 -10.53 1.58
C GLY A 89 4.46 -10.30 2.11
N ILE A 90 4.62 -9.48 3.16
CA ILE A 90 5.92 -9.26 3.81
C ILE A 90 6.40 -10.55 4.48
N TYR A 91 5.56 -11.20 5.29
CA TYR A 91 5.95 -12.45 5.97
C TYR A 91 6.31 -13.55 4.96
N GLY A 92 5.47 -13.76 3.94
CA GLY A 92 5.76 -14.73 2.89
C GLY A 92 7.03 -14.39 2.10
N ALA A 93 7.30 -13.11 1.84
CA ALA A 93 8.54 -12.71 1.19
C ALA A 93 9.78 -12.98 2.07
N MET A 94 9.69 -12.74 3.38
CA MET A 94 10.79 -12.96 4.33
C MET A 94 11.16 -14.43 4.49
N GLU A 95 10.20 -15.36 4.35
CA GLU A 95 10.47 -16.81 4.36
C GLU A 95 11.33 -17.27 3.17
N ASN A 96 11.36 -16.47 2.10
CA ASN A 96 12.03 -16.79 0.83
C ASN A 96 13.33 -15.98 0.61
N ILE A 97 13.80 -15.22 1.61
CA ILE A 97 15.11 -14.52 1.62
C ILE A 97 16.16 -15.45 2.20
#